data_AF-A0A0S8JVT5-F1
#
_entry.id   AF-A0A0S8JVT5-F1
#
_cell.length_a   1.000
_cell.length_b   1.000
_cell.length_c   1.000
_cell.angle_alpha   90.00
_cell.angle_beta   90.00
_cell.angle_gamma   90.00
#
_symmetry.space_group_name_H-M   'P 1'
#
loop_
_entity.id
_entity.type
_entity.pdbx_description
1 polymer ?
#
loop_
_entity_poly.entity_id
_entity_poly.type
_entity_poly.pdbx_seq_one_letter_code
_entity_poly.pdbx_strand_id
1 'polypeptide(L)'
;MSSLQIRDVPEHILKSLKEQAKREHRSLTQQALYILIKGLNLPLGTNEKRKQKLNLLKSSSSKLKDYKLSDPVRLIREDRAR
;
A
#
# COMPACT_ATOMS: atom_id res chain seq x y z
N MET A 1 -8.30 3.19 23.13
CA MET A 1 -7.41 2.46 22.19
C MET A 1 -6.34 1.76 22.99
N SER A 2 -6.01 0.51 22.67
CA SER A 2 -4.92 -0.21 23.32
C SER A 2 -3.57 0.32 22.82
N SER A 3 -2.68 0.70 23.73
CA SER A 3 -1.29 1.04 23.42
C SER A 3 -0.38 -0.15 23.74
N LEU A 4 0.60 -0.41 22.88
CA LEU A 4 1.68 -1.37 23.13
C LEU A 4 2.97 -0.59 23.36
N GLN A 5 3.59 -0.78 24.52
CA GLN A 5 4.90 -0.21 24.84
C GLN A 5 5.91 -1.35 24.99
N ILE A 6 7.06 -1.20 24.36
CA ILE A 6 8.19 -2.12 24.49
C ILE A 6 9.24 -1.42 25.35
N ARG A 7 9.57 -2.02 26.50
CA ARG A 7 10.61 -1.51 27.41
C ARG A 7 11.95 -2.18 27.12
N ASP A 8 13.03 -1.48 27.48
CA ASP A 8 14.41 -2.01 27.41
C ASP A 8 14.80 -2.55 26.02
N VAL A 9 14.36 -1.86 24.96
CA VAL A 9 14.67 -2.25 23.58
C VAL A 9 16.18 -2.15 23.36
N PRO A 10 16.84 -3.26 22.94
CA PRO A 10 18.26 -3.23 22.64
C PRO A 10 18.58 -2.17 21.57
N GLU A 11 19.66 -1.41 21.77
CA GLU A 11 19.99 -0.25 20.94
C GLU A 11 20.11 -0.60 19.45
N HIS A 12 20.69 -1.77 19.15
CA HIS A 12 20.83 -2.25 17.77
C HIS A 12 19.48 -2.47 17.07
N ILE A 13 18.46 -2.94 17.80
CA ILE A 13 17.09 -3.11 17.27
C ILE A 13 16.48 -1.75 17.00
N LEU A 14 16.56 -0.82 17.95
CA LEU A 14 16.00 0.52 17.78
C LEU A 14 16.66 1.26 16.60
N LYS A 15 17.97 1.12 16.44
CA LYS A 15 18.72 1.69 15.30
C LYS A 15 18.24 1.10 13.97
N SER A 16 18.13 -0.22 13.88
CA SER A 16 17.65 -0.90 12.67
C SER A 16 16.22 -0.48 12.30
N LEU A 17 15.32 -0.39 13.30
CA LEU A 17 13.95 0.10 13.12
C LEU A 17 13.91 1.52 12.56
N LYS A 18 14.72 2.44 13.11
CA LYS A 18 14.82 3.83 12.65
C LYS A 18 15.36 3.92 11.22
N GLU A 19 16.39 3.14 10.89
CA GLU A 19 16.97 3.12 9.55
C GLU A 19 15.97 2.61 8.52
N GLN A 20 15.26 1.52 8.79
CA GLN A 20 14.22 1.00 7.90
C GLN A 20 13.06 1.98 7.77
N ALA A 21 12.61 2.59 8.86
CA ALA A 21 11.54 3.59 8.82
C ALA A 21 11.91 4.77 7.91
N LYS A 22 13.16 5.25 7.98
CA LYS A 22 13.68 6.30 7.10
C LYS A 22 13.71 5.87 5.63
N ARG A 23 14.20 4.66 5.34
CA ARG A 23 14.27 4.11 3.96
C ARG A 23 12.89 3.93 3.34
N GLU A 24 11.90 3.53 4.13
CA GLU A 24 10.53 3.30 3.67
C GLU A 24 9.64 4.56 3.74
N HIS A 25 10.20 5.71 4.16
CA HIS A 25 9.45 6.95 4.40
C HIS A 25 8.23 6.77 5.32
N ARG A 26 8.40 5.99 6.39
CA ARG A 26 7.36 5.71 7.39
C ARG A 26 7.74 6.28 8.75
N SER A 27 6.73 6.54 9.58
CA SER A 27 6.98 6.80 11.01
C SER A 27 7.52 5.55 11.71
N LEU A 28 8.22 5.73 12.82
CA LEU A 28 8.75 4.62 13.62
C LEU A 28 7.63 3.66 14.08
N THR A 29 6.49 4.22 14.49
CA THR A 29 5.30 3.44 14.89
C THR A 29 4.76 2.61 13.73
N GLN A 30 4.65 3.17 12.53
CA GLN A 30 4.20 2.43 11.35
C GLN A 30 5.17 1.32 10.97
N GLN A 31 6.48 1.57 11.05
CA GLN A 31 7.48 0.55 10.76
C GLN A 31 7.44 -0.59 11.79
N ALA A 32 7.33 -0.26 13.08
CA ALA A 32 7.18 -1.26 14.14
C ALA A 32 5.93 -2.12 13.93
N LEU A 33 4.79 -1.49 13.62
CA LEU A 33 3.55 -2.19 13.31
C LEU A 33 3.69 -3.11 12.08
N TYR A 34 4.33 -2.63 11.01
CA TYR A 34 4.58 -3.41 9.80
C TYR A 34 5.43 -4.66 10.09
N ILE A 35 6.51 -4.51 10.86
CA ILE A 35 7.37 -5.63 11.25
C ILE A 35 6.61 -6.61 12.14
N LEU A 36 5.85 -6.13 13.12
CA LEU A 36 5.01 -6.97 13.99
C LEU A 36 4.00 -7.78 13.20
N ILE A 37 3.25 -7.14 12.31
CA ILE A 37 2.25 -7.81 11.47
C ILE A 37 2.93 -8.87 10.58
N LYS A 38 4.05 -8.52 9.95
CA LYS A 38 4.81 -9.46 9.12
C LYS A 38 5.36 -10.63 9.93
N GLY A 39 5.96 -10.38 11.10
CA GLY A 39 6.54 -11.41 11.96
C GLY A 39 5.50 -12.35 12.57
N LEU A 40 4.27 -11.87 12.79
CA LEU A 40 3.13 -12.67 13.24
C LEU A 40 2.38 -13.34 12.09
N ASN A 41 2.85 -13.22 10.85
CA ASN A 41 2.16 -13.70 9.63
C ASN A 41 0.71 -13.20 9.51
N LEU A 42 0.44 -12.01 10.04
CA LEU A 42 -0.86 -11.37 9.96
C LEU A 42 -1.00 -10.64 8.62
N PRO A 43 -2.22 -10.52 8.08
CA PRO A 43 -2.44 -9.75 6.87
C PRO A 43 -2.10 -8.27 7.16
N LEU A 44 -1.24 -7.69 6.32
CA LEU A 44 -0.77 -6.29 6.36
C LEU A 44 -1.85 -5.23 6.06
N GLY A 45 -3.10 -5.54 6.38
CA GLY A 45 -4.25 -4.68 6.17
C GLY A 45 -4.62 -4.47 4.70
N THR A 46 -5.58 -3.58 4.49
CA THR A 46 -6.13 -3.24 3.16
C THR A 46 -5.10 -2.68 2.18
N ASN A 47 -3.97 -2.16 2.65
CA ASN A 47 -2.93 -1.59 1.78
C ASN A 47 -2.10 -2.63 1.03
N GLU A 48 -1.72 -3.75 1.64
CA GLU A 48 -1.05 -4.84 0.90
C GLU A 48 -2.03 -5.54 -0.04
N LYS A 49 -3.29 -5.73 0.37
CA LYS A 49 -4.35 -6.17 -0.54
C LYS A 49 -4.52 -5.21 -1.73
N ARG A 50 -4.47 -3.89 -1.48
CA ARG A 50 -4.53 -2.86 -2.53
C ARG A 50 -3.31 -2.92 -3.45
N LYS A 51 -2.09 -3.08 -2.92
CA LYS A 51 -0.86 -3.25 -3.72
C LYS A 51 -0.93 -4.52 -4.57
N GLN A 52 -1.33 -5.65 -3.99
CA GLN A 52 -1.52 -6.90 -4.71
C GLN A 52 -2.56 -6.75 -5.83
N LYS A 53 -3.69 -6.09 -5.56
CA LYS A 53 -4.73 -5.81 -6.55
C LYS A 53 -4.25 -4.87 -7.66
N LEU A 54 -3.49 -3.82 -7.33
CA LEU A 54 -2.88 -2.93 -8.31
C LEU A 54 -1.85 -3.67 -9.18
N ASN A 55 -1.04 -4.54 -8.59
CA ASN A 55 -0.09 -5.37 -9.34
C ASN A 55 -0.82 -6.34 -10.27
N LEU A 56 -1.92 -6.94 -9.81
CA LEU A 56 -2.78 -7.80 -10.64
C LEU A 56 -3.41 -7.03 -11.81
N LEU A 57 -3.88 -5.80 -11.58
CA LEU A 57 -4.41 -4.94 -12.64
C LEU A 57 -3.33 -4.56 -13.67
N LYS A 58 -2.13 -4.22 -13.20
CA LYS A 58 -0.96 -3.92 -14.06
C LYS A 58 -0.47 -5.13 -14.86
N SER A 59 -0.51 -6.33 -14.29
CA SER A 59 -0.16 -7.55 -15.04
C SER A 59 -1.24 -7.90 -16.07
N SER A 60 -2.50 -7.59 -15.75
CA SER A 60 -3.65 -7.81 -16.63
C SER A 60 -3.78 -6.77 -17.75
N SER A 61 -3.18 -5.58 -17.61
CA SER A 61 -3.26 -4.51 -18.62
C SER A 61 -2.49 -4.82 -19.91
N SER A 62 -1.64 -5.86 -19.92
CA SER A 62 -1.01 -6.39 -21.14
C SER A 62 -2.02 -6.91 -22.19
N LYS A 63 -3.29 -7.12 -21.80
CA LYS A 63 -4.38 -7.53 -22.71
C LYS A 63 -5.18 -6.37 -23.31
N LEU A 64 -4.95 -5.13 -22.88
CA LEU A 64 -5.59 -3.94 -23.46
C LEU A 64 -4.77 -3.50 -24.69
N LYS A 65 -4.82 -4.28 -25.77
CA LYS A 65 -4.35 -3.81 -27.09
C LYS A 65 -5.14 -2.56 -27.48
N ASP A 66 -4.46 -1.44 -27.65
CA ASP A 66 -4.88 -0.22 -28.36
C ASP A 66 -6.37 0.13 -28.36
N TYR A 67 -7.02 0.07 -27.19
CA TYR A 67 -8.33 0.69 -27.04
C TYR A 67 -8.12 2.20 -27.01
N LYS A 68 -8.29 2.85 -28.17
CA LYS A 68 -8.50 4.30 -28.24
C LYS A 68 -9.77 4.60 -27.44
N LEU A 69 -9.58 5.03 -26.19
CA LEU A 69 -10.66 5.58 -25.40
C LEU A 69 -11.34 6.70 -26.21
N SER A 70 -12.66 6.61 -26.33
CA SER A 70 -13.43 7.62 -27.04
C SER A 70 -13.25 8.98 -26.35
N ASP A 71 -13.32 10.07 -27.11
CA ASP A 71 -13.18 11.42 -26.58
C ASP A 71 -14.13 11.61 -25.38
N PRO A 72 -13.62 11.98 -24.19
CA PRO A 72 -14.44 12.14 -22.99
C PRO A 72 -15.60 13.12 -23.20
N VAL A 73 -15.47 14.10 -24.10
CA VAL A 73 -16.56 15.03 -24.44
C VAL A 73 -17.73 14.30 -25.10
N ARG A 74 -17.46 13.29 -25.94
CA ARG A 74 -18.52 12.48 -26.59
C ARG A 74 -19.28 11.64 -25.58
N LEU A 75 -18.56 11.00 -24.66
CA LEU A 75 -19.16 10.16 -23.61
C LEU A 75 -20.09 10.97 -22.68
N ILE A 76 -19.68 12.17 -22.28
CA ILE A 76 -20.49 13.05 -21.42
C ILE A 76 -21.74 13.57 -22.15
N ARG A 77 -21.64 13.82 -23.46
CA ARG A 77 -22.78 14.30 -24.27
C ARG A 77 -23.84 13.23 -24.49
N GLU A 78 -23.43 11.98 -24.74
CA GLU A 78 -24.35 10.86 -24.91
C GLU A 78 -25.19 10.61 -23.65
N ASP A 79 -24.61 10.76 -22.47
CA ASP A 79 -25.30 10.55 -21.19
C ASP A 79 -26.33 11.66 -20.88
N ARG A 80 -26.03 12.91 -21.26
CA ARG A 80 -26.93 14.05 -21.06
C ARG A 80 -28.13 14.09 -22.01
N ALA A 81 -28.09 13.34 -23.11
CA ALA A 81 -29.14 13.31 -24.13
C ALA A 81 -30.10 12.12 -23.96
N ARG A 82 -29.98 11.35 -22.87
CA ARG A 82 -30.87 10.25 -22.50
C ARG A 82 -31.88 10.67 -21.44
#